data_AF-A0A0H2ZRB8-F1
#
_entry.id   AF-A0A0H2ZRB8-F1
#
_cell.length_a   1.000
_cell.length_b   1.000
_cell.length_c   1.000
_cell.angle_alpha   90.00
_cell.angle_beta   90.00
_cell.angle_gamma   90.00
#
_symmetry.space_group_name_H-M   'P 1'
#
loop_
_entity.id
_entity.type
_entity.pdbx_description
1 polymer ?
#
loop_
_entity_poly.entity_id
_entity_poly.type
_entity_poly.pdbx_seq_one_letter_code
_entity_poly.pdbx_strand_id
1 'polypeptide(L)'
;MFTGIVGSAGTGKSSAYHASADLLAFEFGDLMDNDLTARADEVPPELPVGSGPGVAEAFMGSVASPLDPKVKVRQQVRHKVLFHSDEGAGLVSGILDNKRGQDIGPTLRAAWTGAVLGQANASAERTRQVRNYSVGLCVGFQLEALAALSTEEQLEYGTPQRFVYVSATDPSIPDDAPADPGPLTVTLPHRPMRYDAELRDRARREALARARGHGDEGGDNDPMNAHRPALVARCAALLVILCDPGRTEVHAADVALAEMLLDTSARLHAVAMEWRRERETAERERQLQGRIREHVATAVALDQRGDDMTRLGDRIVAYVDDAGGSVEWAGKSGLRRAKFNNADRTLADAALATLTNEDGPLVRDGNAVRRRVS
;
A
#
# COMPACT_ATOMS: atom_id res chain seq x y z
N MET A 1 19.35 6.28 4.71
CA MET A 1 18.84 5.44 3.58
C MET A 1 17.54 4.79 4.04
N PHE A 2 16.58 4.52 3.15
CA PHE A 2 15.38 3.76 3.51
C PHE A 2 15.46 2.36 2.92
N THR A 3 15.06 1.36 3.70
CA THR A 3 15.13 -0.07 3.34
C THR A 3 13.77 -0.71 3.56
N GLY A 4 13.28 -1.43 2.56
CA GLY A 4 12.03 -2.18 2.62
C GLY A 4 12.30 -3.69 2.61
N ILE A 5 12.06 -4.36 3.72
CA ILE A 5 12.20 -5.81 3.85
C ILE A 5 10.88 -6.46 3.43
N VAL A 6 10.82 -7.06 2.24
CA VAL A 6 9.58 -7.54 1.63
C VAL A 6 9.40 -9.04 1.89
N GLY A 7 8.26 -9.41 2.47
CA GLY A 7 7.90 -10.82 2.70
C GLY A 7 6.51 -10.98 3.29
N SER A 8 5.94 -12.18 3.16
CA SER A 8 4.64 -12.50 3.74
C SER A 8 4.68 -12.54 5.27
N ALA A 9 3.53 -12.69 5.91
CA ALA A 9 3.48 -12.85 7.36
C ALA A 9 4.28 -14.10 7.78
N GLY A 10 5.12 -13.98 8.81
CA GLY A 10 5.93 -15.09 9.34
C GLY A 10 7.24 -15.39 8.59
N THR A 11 7.59 -14.68 7.51
CA THR A 11 8.84 -14.93 6.75
C THR A 11 10.08 -14.27 7.35
N GLY A 12 10.12 -14.04 8.67
CA GLY A 12 11.32 -13.53 9.34
C GLY A 12 11.71 -12.08 9.04
N LYS A 13 10.78 -11.18 8.68
CA LYS A 13 11.10 -9.75 8.44
C LYS A 13 11.79 -9.08 9.65
N SER A 14 11.22 -9.25 10.85
CA SER A 14 11.81 -8.72 12.09
C SER A 14 13.10 -9.45 12.45
N SER A 15 13.20 -10.76 12.18
CA SER A 15 14.45 -11.52 12.36
C SER A 15 15.58 -10.99 11.47
N ALA A 16 15.28 -10.67 10.20
CA ALA A 16 16.26 -10.07 9.29
C ALA A 16 16.72 -8.69 9.75
N TYR A 17 15.84 -7.90 10.39
CA TYR A 17 16.22 -6.65 11.04
C TYR A 17 17.20 -6.91 12.19
N HIS A 18 16.87 -7.81 13.11
CA HIS A 18 17.71 -8.13 14.27
C HIS A 18 19.05 -8.79 13.91
N ALA A 19 19.09 -9.58 12.83
CA ALA A 19 20.33 -10.21 12.35
C ALA A 19 21.44 -9.18 12.10
N SER A 20 21.10 -7.96 11.68
CA SER A 20 22.10 -6.90 11.51
C SER A 20 22.74 -6.45 12.83
N ALA A 21 21.99 -6.47 13.93
CA ALA A 21 22.50 -6.12 15.26
C ALA A 21 23.41 -7.22 15.83
N ASP A 22 23.13 -8.48 15.50
CA ASP A 22 23.93 -9.63 15.92
C ASP A 22 25.22 -9.76 15.09
N LEU A 23 25.15 -9.47 13.79
CA LEU A 23 26.26 -9.65 12.86
C LEU A 23 27.23 -8.47 12.86
N LEU A 24 26.80 -7.22 13.06
CA LEU A 24 27.67 -6.05 12.87
C LEU A 24 28.30 -5.59 14.17
N ALA A 25 29.63 -5.70 14.27
CA ALA A 25 30.42 -5.12 15.34
C ALA A 25 31.08 -3.82 14.86
N PHE A 26 30.53 -2.66 15.24
CA PHE A 26 31.05 -1.37 14.80
C PHE A 26 32.25 -0.89 15.61
N GLU A 27 33.32 -0.53 14.90
CA GLU A 27 34.47 0.19 15.44
C GLU A 27 34.44 1.64 14.96
N PHE A 28 34.57 2.58 15.90
CA PHE A 28 34.57 4.00 15.60
C PHE A 28 36.01 4.53 15.54
N GLY A 29 36.32 5.32 14.51
CA GLY A 29 37.62 5.99 14.38
C GLY A 29 37.86 7.07 15.44
N ASP A 30 39.00 7.77 15.33
CA ASP A 30 39.38 8.85 16.24
C ASP A 30 38.34 9.99 16.22
N LEU A 31 37.80 10.30 17.40
CA LEU A 31 36.76 11.32 17.61
C LEU A 31 37.24 12.75 17.39
N MET A 32 38.55 12.95 17.35
CA MET A 32 39.17 14.27 17.17
C MET A 32 39.33 14.67 15.69
N ASP A 33 39.25 13.72 14.74
CA ASP A 33 39.42 13.96 13.29
C ASP A 33 38.10 13.74 12.54
N ASN A 34 37.07 14.56 12.84
CA ASN A 34 35.72 14.29 12.39
C ASN A 34 35.15 15.40 11.47
N ASP A 35 35.39 15.24 10.17
CA ASP A 35 34.81 16.04 9.08
C ASP A 35 33.37 15.61 8.70
N LEU A 36 32.73 14.77 9.52
CA LEU A 36 31.39 14.27 9.26
C LEU A 36 30.29 15.21 9.77
N THR A 37 29.12 15.07 9.17
CA THR A 37 27.89 15.80 9.57
C THR A 37 27.44 15.48 11.00
N ALA A 38 27.79 14.29 11.50
CA ALA A 38 27.44 13.79 12.83
C ALA A 38 28.66 13.14 13.46
N ARG A 39 28.69 13.07 14.79
CA ARG A 39 29.77 12.37 15.51
C ARG A 39 29.86 10.92 15.05
N ALA A 40 31.06 10.41 14.77
CA ALA A 40 31.23 9.04 14.28
C ALA A 40 30.66 8.04 15.29
N ASP A 41 30.96 8.24 16.57
CA ASP A 41 30.49 7.46 17.73
C ASP A 41 29.06 7.73 18.18
N GLU A 42 28.34 8.66 17.55
CA GLU A 42 26.92 8.82 17.83
C GLU A 42 26.17 7.59 17.33
N VAL A 43 25.75 6.73 18.26
CA VAL A 43 24.87 5.59 17.97
C VAL A 43 23.45 6.13 17.76
N PRO A 44 22.83 5.91 16.58
CA PRO A 44 21.47 6.36 16.35
C PRO A 44 20.51 5.65 17.31
N PRO A 45 19.59 6.35 17.98
CA PRO A 45 18.49 5.69 18.65
C PRO A 45 17.59 5.02 17.61
N GLU A 46 17.11 3.83 17.96
CA GLU A 46 16.10 3.11 17.22
C GLU A 46 14.71 3.50 17.75
N LEU A 47 13.87 4.05 16.86
CA LEU A 47 12.56 4.58 17.23
C LEU A 47 11.49 4.09 16.26
N PRO A 48 10.25 3.82 16.71
CA PRO A 48 9.16 3.59 15.78
C PRO A 48 8.93 4.83 14.92
N VAL A 49 8.64 4.63 13.63
CA VAL A 49 8.26 5.74 12.75
C VAL A 49 6.88 6.28 13.15
N GLY A 50 6.79 7.59 13.36
CA GLY A 50 5.56 8.29 13.76
C GLY A 50 5.13 9.33 12.73
N SER A 51 4.47 10.39 13.17
CA SER A 51 4.04 11.51 12.29
C SER A 51 5.22 12.32 11.75
N GLY A 52 4.99 13.17 10.74
CA GLY A 52 5.97 14.14 10.25
C GLY A 52 6.58 15.02 11.35
N PRO A 53 5.76 15.66 12.22
CA PRO A 53 6.30 16.33 13.41
C PRO A 53 7.11 15.42 14.34
N GLY A 54 6.71 14.15 14.46
CA GLY A 54 7.44 13.12 15.20
C GLY A 54 8.82 12.80 14.63
N VAL A 55 8.96 12.80 13.30
CA VAL A 55 10.26 12.62 12.63
C VAL A 55 11.23 13.73 13.02
N ALA A 56 10.78 14.99 12.99
CA ALA A 56 11.61 16.11 13.43
C ALA A 56 11.87 16.08 14.96
N GLU A 57 10.88 15.66 15.74
CA GLU A 57 10.96 15.55 17.20
C GLU A 57 12.06 14.59 17.66
N ALA A 58 12.31 13.50 16.94
CA ALA A 58 13.31 12.50 17.32
C ALA A 58 14.73 13.08 17.50
N PHE A 59 15.04 14.18 16.80
CA PHE A 59 16.33 14.86 16.88
C PHE A 59 16.40 15.91 18.00
N MET A 60 15.26 16.27 18.60
CA MET A 60 15.15 17.34 19.57
C MET A 60 15.31 16.83 21.00
N GLY A 61 15.72 17.75 21.88
CA GLY A 61 15.79 17.53 23.32
C GLY A 61 15.84 18.86 24.08
N SER A 62 15.98 18.76 25.39
CA SER A 62 16.14 19.92 26.27
C SER A 62 17.56 19.98 26.80
N VAL A 63 18.23 21.11 26.60
CA VAL A 63 19.55 21.38 27.20
C VAL A 63 19.47 22.59 28.11
N ALA A 64 20.46 22.73 29.00
CA ALA A 64 20.62 23.95 29.78
C ALA A 64 20.96 25.13 28.85
N SER A 65 20.31 26.28 29.07
CA SER A 65 20.59 27.49 28.31
C SER A 65 22.04 27.93 28.55
N PRO A 66 22.80 28.27 27.50
CA PRO A 66 24.12 28.87 27.66
C PRO A 66 24.11 30.18 28.46
N LEU A 67 22.96 30.88 28.50
CA LEU A 67 22.77 32.14 29.20
C LEU A 67 22.35 31.97 30.68
N ASP A 68 21.65 30.88 31.01
CA ASP A 68 21.25 30.53 32.37
C ASP A 68 21.10 29.00 32.50
N PRO A 69 22.03 28.31 33.20
CA PRO A 69 21.97 26.87 33.36
C PRO A 69 20.70 26.32 34.04
N LYS A 70 19.93 27.18 34.75
CA LYS A 70 18.65 26.79 35.37
C LYS A 70 17.49 26.76 34.37
N VAL A 71 17.63 27.42 33.23
CA VAL A 71 16.62 27.46 32.17
C VAL A 71 16.91 26.35 31.17
N LYS A 72 15.92 25.51 30.87
CA LYS A 72 16.02 24.52 29.80
C LYS A 72 15.51 25.10 28.49
N VAL A 73 16.32 25.03 27.45
CA VAL A 73 15.96 25.42 26.08
C VAL A 73 15.84 24.18 25.21
N ARG A 74 14.90 24.23 24.28
CA ARG A 74 14.66 23.17 23.31
C ARG A 74 15.60 23.35 22.12
N GLN A 75 16.38 22.32 21.81
CA GLN A 75 17.29 22.35 20.66
C GLN A 75 17.48 20.95 20.05
N GLN A 76 18.11 20.90 18.89
CA GLN A 76 18.59 19.66 18.31
C GLN A 76 19.72 19.09 19.18
N VAL A 77 19.57 17.84 19.63
CA VAL A 77 20.54 17.14 20.48
C VAL A 77 21.06 15.85 19.84
N ARG A 78 20.54 15.49 18.66
CA ARG A 78 20.97 14.32 17.88
C ARG A 78 21.14 14.69 16.42
N HIS A 79 21.99 13.96 15.73
CA HIS A 79 22.22 14.07 14.30
C HIS A 79 22.00 12.74 13.57
N LYS A 80 21.84 11.62 14.28
CA LYS A 80 21.47 10.34 13.68
C LYS A 80 20.21 9.79 14.32
N VAL A 81 19.31 9.23 13.52
CA VAL A 81 18.14 8.45 13.98
C VAL A 81 17.89 7.30 13.02
N LEU A 82 17.58 6.13 13.55
CA LEU A 82 17.09 4.98 12.78
C LEU A 82 15.63 4.75 13.14
N PHE A 83 14.75 4.96 12.15
CA PHE A 83 13.35 4.61 12.31
C PHE A 83 13.09 3.17 11.89
N HIS A 84 12.16 2.52 12.58
CA HIS A 84 11.75 1.16 12.32
C HIS A 84 10.22 1.04 12.26
N SER A 85 9.73 0.14 11.42
CA SER A 85 8.31 -0.26 11.34
C SER A 85 8.22 -1.72 10.92
N ASP A 86 7.78 -2.60 11.84
CA ASP A 86 7.61 -4.02 11.55
C ASP A 86 6.59 -4.28 10.44
N GLU A 87 5.55 -3.45 10.36
CA GLU A 87 4.45 -3.56 9.42
C GLU A 87 4.26 -2.27 8.61
N GLY A 88 4.59 -2.33 7.33
CA GLY A 88 4.52 -1.21 6.42
C GLY A 88 3.11 -0.70 6.15
N ALA A 89 2.06 -1.48 6.41
CA ALA A 89 0.68 -1.07 6.15
C ALA A 89 0.28 0.21 6.90
N GLY A 90 0.66 0.33 8.19
CA GLY A 90 0.37 1.53 8.99
C GLY A 90 1.13 2.76 8.48
N LEU A 91 2.40 2.59 8.12
CA LEU A 91 3.21 3.65 7.52
C LEU A 91 2.62 4.10 6.17
N VAL A 92 2.26 3.16 5.31
CA VAL A 92 1.68 3.45 3.98
C VAL A 92 0.35 4.16 4.13
N SER A 93 -0.52 3.72 5.05
CA SER A 93 -1.76 4.43 5.35
C SER A 93 -1.48 5.88 5.77
N GLY A 94 -0.48 6.13 6.60
CA GLY A 94 -0.11 7.50 7.00
C GLY A 94 0.48 8.33 5.87
N ILE A 95 1.20 7.71 4.93
CA ILE A 95 1.73 8.38 3.73
C ILE A 95 0.60 8.76 2.76
N LEU A 96 -0.40 7.90 2.62
CA LEU A 96 -1.53 8.09 1.71
C LEU A 96 -2.63 8.99 2.31
N ASP A 97 -2.72 9.10 3.64
CA ASP A 97 -3.70 9.95 4.30
C ASP A 97 -3.27 11.43 4.26
N ASN A 98 -3.78 12.13 3.25
CA ASN A 98 -3.59 13.57 3.09
C ASN A 98 -4.42 14.42 4.08
N LYS A 99 -5.13 13.82 5.05
CA LYS A 99 -5.91 14.58 6.03
C LYS A 99 -5.04 15.09 7.19
N ARG A 100 -4.85 16.41 7.19
CA ARG A 100 -4.44 17.34 8.28
C ARG A 100 -3.72 16.72 9.49
N GLY A 101 -2.39 16.81 9.48
CA GLY A 101 -1.56 16.82 10.71
C GLY A 101 -0.53 15.70 10.81
N GLN A 102 -0.56 14.73 9.90
CA GLN A 102 0.41 13.64 9.86
C GLN A 102 1.58 13.91 8.90
N ASP A 103 1.36 14.56 7.74
CA ASP A 103 2.34 14.98 6.70
C ASP A 103 3.64 14.16 6.63
N ILE A 104 3.53 12.85 6.81
CA ILE A 104 4.69 12.00 7.03
C ILE A 104 5.40 11.74 5.70
N GLY A 105 4.66 11.56 4.61
CA GLY A 105 5.21 11.38 3.26
C GLY A 105 6.15 12.51 2.85
N PRO A 106 5.71 13.77 2.78
CA PRO A 106 6.57 14.91 2.50
C PRO A 106 7.75 15.04 3.47
N THR A 107 7.51 14.81 4.76
CA THR A 107 8.56 14.89 5.79
C THR A 107 9.64 13.83 5.57
N LEU A 108 9.28 12.58 5.29
CA LEU A 108 10.22 11.50 5.01
C LEU A 108 11.02 11.78 3.72
N ARG A 109 10.39 12.35 2.69
CA ARG A 109 11.10 12.75 1.47
C ARG A 109 12.15 13.83 1.73
N ALA A 110 11.80 14.84 2.54
CA ALA A 110 12.74 15.87 2.98
C ALA A 110 13.84 15.29 3.89
N ALA A 111 13.47 14.36 4.78
CA ALA A 111 14.39 13.68 5.68
C ALA A 111 15.43 12.86 4.90
N TRP A 112 14.98 12.16 3.86
CA TRP A 112 15.84 11.34 3.02
C TRP A 112 16.92 12.15 2.29
N THR A 113 16.64 13.40 1.90
CA THR A 113 17.62 14.29 1.26
C THR A 113 18.50 15.05 2.25
N GLY A 114 18.21 14.97 3.56
CA GLY A 114 18.88 15.78 4.58
C GLY A 114 18.45 17.25 4.55
N ALA A 115 17.32 17.57 3.92
CA ALA A 115 16.76 18.92 3.90
C ALA A 115 16.35 19.36 5.31
N VAL A 116 16.16 20.66 5.51
CA VAL A 116 15.74 21.18 6.82
C VAL A 116 14.38 20.59 7.21
N LEU A 117 14.30 19.96 8.38
CA LEU A 117 13.02 19.54 8.95
C LEU A 117 12.52 20.61 9.90
N GLY A 118 11.25 20.95 9.80
CA GLY A 118 10.66 21.92 10.71
C GLY A 118 9.39 22.54 10.19
N GLN A 119 8.71 23.25 11.08
CA GLN A 119 7.52 24.02 10.78
C GLN A 119 7.77 25.46 11.27
N ALA A 120 7.68 26.43 10.35
CA ALA A 120 7.99 27.83 10.66
C ALA A 120 6.91 28.49 11.54
N ASN A 121 5.66 28.00 11.50
CA ASN A 121 4.51 28.58 12.21
C ASN A 121 4.27 27.94 13.59
N ALA A 122 5.33 27.54 14.28
CA ALA A 122 5.24 26.89 15.57
C ALA A 122 5.52 27.87 16.73
N SER A 123 4.86 27.70 17.87
CA SER A 123 5.22 28.41 19.11
C SER A 123 6.64 28.05 19.53
N ALA A 124 7.29 28.85 20.37
CA ALA A 124 8.66 28.58 20.85
C ALA A 124 8.85 27.15 21.42
N GLU A 125 7.82 26.57 22.02
CA GLU A 125 7.81 25.19 22.52
C GLU A 125 7.69 24.11 21.42
N ARG A 126 7.07 24.47 20.28
CA ARG A 126 6.78 23.56 19.16
C ARG A 126 7.71 23.75 17.96
N THR A 127 8.51 24.82 17.95
CA THR A 127 9.49 25.08 16.89
C THR A 127 10.52 23.97 16.89
N ARG A 128 10.64 23.33 15.73
CA ARG A 128 11.61 22.30 15.43
C ARG A 128 12.33 22.78 14.18
N GLN A 129 13.64 22.94 14.27
CA GLN A 129 14.47 23.17 13.09
C GLN A 129 15.64 22.20 13.21
N VAL A 130 15.60 21.15 12.39
CA VAL A 130 16.61 20.10 12.37
C VAL A 130 17.44 20.26 11.11
N ARG A 131 18.76 20.29 11.27
CA ARG A 131 19.76 20.46 10.21
C ARG A 131 20.92 19.50 10.44
N ASN A 132 21.74 19.27 9.41
CA ASN A 132 22.96 18.47 9.52
C ASN A 132 22.70 17.11 10.20
N TYR A 133 21.81 16.31 9.64
CA TYR A 133 21.44 15.02 10.22
C TYR A 133 21.44 13.92 9.17
N SER A 134 21.39 12.67 9.63
CA SER A 134 21.20 11.46 8.84
C SER A 134 20.04 10.66 9.40
N VAL A 135 19.21 10.13 8.51
CA VAL A 135 18.07 9.29 8.87
C VAL A 135 18.14 7.94 8.17
N GLY A 136 17.96 6.88 8.95
CA GLY A 136 17.65 5.54 8.50
C GLY A 136 16.16 5.27 8.65
N LEU A 137 15.59 4.45 7.77
CA LEU A 137 14.24 3.91 7.94
C LEU A 137 14.23 2.46 7.46
N CYS A 138 13.86 1.52 8.33
CA CYS A 138 13.67 0.12 8.00
C CYS A 138 12.20 -0.25 8.14
N VAL A 139 11.60 -0.80 7.09
CA VAL A 139 10.17 -1.13 7.04
C VAL A 139 9.97 -2.56 6.57
N GLY A 140 9.20 -3.35 7.31
CA GLY A 140 8.72 -4.65 6.87
C GLY A 140 7.51 -4.51 5.95
N PHE A 141 7.67 -4.80 4.66
CA PHE A 141 6.58 -4.75 3.69
C PHE A 141 5.99 -6.13 3.41
N GLN A 142 4.66 -6.21 3.39
CA GLN A 142 3.96 -7.21 2.58
C GLN A 142 3.81 -6.69 1.15
N LEU A 143 3.60 -7.59 0.19
CA LEU A 143 3.39 -7.21 -1.22
C LEU A 143 2.23 -6.21 -1.36
N GLU A 144 1.16 -6.38 -0.60
CA GLU A 144 0.00 -5.47 -0.60
C GLU A 144 0.37 -4.05 -0.17
N ALA A 145 1.11 -3.90 0.93
CA ALA A 145 1.53 -2.59 1.42
C ALA A 145 2.51 -1.91 0.45
N LEU A 146 3.43 -2.68 -0.13
CA LEU A 146 4.35 -2.17 -1.16
C LEU A 146 3.61 -1.73 -2.43
N ALA A 147 2.63 -2.51 -2.88
CA ALA A 147 1.73 -2.16 -3.96
C ALA A 147 0.94 -0.88 -3.65
N ALA A 148 0.38 -0.79 -2.45
CA ALA A 148 -0.37 0.38 -2.00
C ALA A 148 0.50 1.65 -1.93
N LEU A 149 1.78 1.53 -1.54
CA LEU A 149 2.73 2.65 -1.56
C LEU A 149 3.02 3.17 -2.98
N SER A 150 2.80 2.33 -4.00
CA SER A 150 3.22 2.56 -5.38
C SER A 150 2.06 3.00 -6.27
N THR A 151 1.23 3.91 -5.78
CA THR A 151 0.25 4.60 -6.63
C THR A 151 0.96 5.52 -7.63
N GLU A 152 0.28 5.89 -8.70
CA GLU A 152 0.78 6.86 -9.70
C GLU A 152 1.25 8.16 -9.03
N GLU A 153 0.45 8.71 -8.11
CA GLU A 153 0.78 9.90 -7.32
C GLU A 153 2.06 9.71 -6.48
N GLN A 154 2.22 8.57 -5.80
CA GLN A 154 3.40 8.35 -4.97
C GLN A 154 4.67 8.08 -5.79
N LEU A 155 4.53 7.47 -6.97
CA LEU A 155 5.61 7.35 -7.94
C LEU A 155 6.03 8.73 -8.45
N GLU A 156 5.09 9.63 -8.74
CA GLU A 156 5.40 11.02 -9.10
C GLU A 156 6.12 11.76 -7.95
N TYR A 157 5.69 11.54 -6.70
CA TYR A 157 6.36 12.10 -5.52
C TYR A 157 7.72 11.48 -5.22
N GLY A 158 8.03 10.32 -5.81
CA GLY A 158 9.29 9.62 -5.62
C GLY A 158 9.36 8.80 -4.33
N THR A 159 8.24 8.56 -3.63
CA THR A 159 8.29 7.93 -2.29
C THR A 159 8.79 6.47 -2.37
N PRO A 160 8.21 5.59 -3.23
CA PRO A 160 8.75 4.24 -3.43
C PRO A 160 10.23 4.22 -3.82
N GLN A 161 10.64 5.12 -4.71
CA GLN A 161 11.99 5.19 -5.28
C GLN A 161 13.08 5.58 -4.27
N ARG A 162 12.72 5.97 -3.05
CA ARG A 162 13.67 6.28 -1.97
C ARG A 162 14.06 5.05 -1.15
N PHE A 163 13.39 3.91 -1.36
CA PHE A 163 13.67 2.65 -0.70
C PHE A 163 14.59 1.76 -1.54
N VAL A 164 15.44 1.00 -0.84
CA VAL A 164 16.05 -0.21 -1.38
C VAL A 164 15.24 -1.39 -0.86
N TYR A 165 14.64 -2.16 -1.76
CA TYR A 165 13.83 -3.32 -1.42
C TYR A 165 14.69 -4.58 -1.39
N VAL A 166 14.57 -5.35 -0.32
CA VAL A 166 15.26 -6.63 -0.12
C VAL A 166 14.25 -7.71 0.24
N SER A 167 14.48 -8.94 -0.22
CA SER A 167 13.61 -10.06 0.06
C SER A 167 13.86 -10.60 1.48
N ALA A 168 12.79 -10.86 2.23
CA ALA A 168 12.83 -11.62 3.48
C ALA A 168 12.82 -13.13 3.26
N THR A 169 12.62 -13.56 2.01
CA THR A 169 12.54 -14.97 1.62
C THR A 169 13.69 -15.33 0.69
N ASP A 170 14.33 -16.45 0.95
CA ASP A 170 15.35 -17.02 0.08
C ASP A 170 14.99 -18.48 -0.24
N PRO A 171 14.49 -18.76 -1.46
CA PRO A 171 14.20 -20.13 -1.90
C PRO A 171 15.43 -21.03 -2.00
N SER A 172 16.63 -20.46 -1.98
CA SER A 172 17.90 -21.18 -2.03
C SER A 172 18.56 -21.37 -0.66
N ILE A 173 17.86 -20.99 0.42
CA ILE A 173 18.36 -21.19 1.79
C ILE A 173 18.67 -22.68 2.02
N PRO A 174 19.89 -23.04 2.45
CA PRO A 174 20.23 -24.44 2.69
C PRO A 174 19.52 -24.99 3.93
N ASP A 175 19.16 -26.28 3.90
CA ASP A 175 18.55 -26.98 5.05
C ASP A 175 19.50 -27.01 6.25
N ASP A 176 20.78 -27.31 5.99
CA ASP A 176 21.85 -27.24 6.97
C ASP A 176 22.43 -25.83 7.00
N ALA A 177 22.25 -25.14 8.13
CA ALA A 177 22.81 -23.81 8.31
C ALA A 177 24.35 -23.85 8.16
N PRO A 178 24.95 -22.90 7.41
CA PRO A 178 26.40 -22.81 7.34
C PRO A 178 26.98 -22.48 8.73
N ALA A 179 28.28 -22.72 8.89
CA ALA A 179 28.98 -22.29 10.10
C ALA A 179 28.78 -20.78 10.31
N ASP A 180 28.44 -20.40 11.54
CA ASP A 180 28.28 -19.00 11.92
C ASP A 180 29.58 -18.24 11.62
N PRO A 181 29.56 -17.22 10.75
CA PRO A 181 30.77 -16.45 10.43
C PRO A 181 31.29 -15.64 11.64
N GLY A 182 30.50 -15.54 12.72
CA GLY A 182 30.77 -14.66 13.83
C GLY A 182 30.50 -13.19 13.47
N PRO A 183 30.79 -12.27 14.40
CA PRO A 183 30.58 -10.84 14.15
C PRO A 183 31.51 -10.34 13.05
N LEU A 184 30.92 -9.61 12.11
CA LEU A 184 31.62 -8.85 11.10
C LEU A 184 32.03 -7.49 11.69
N THR A 185 33.32 -7.34 11.95
CA THR A 185 33.88 -6.06 12.41
C THR A 185 33.85 -5.04 11.29
N VAL A 186 33.18 -3.92 11.51
CA VAL A 186 33.05 -2.81 10.55
C VAL A 186 33.69 -1.56 11.14
N THR A 187 34.84 -1.16 10.59
CA THR A 187 35.48 0.11 10.96
C THR A 187 34.81 1.25 10.21
N LEU A 188 34.10 2.11 10.94
CA LEU A 188 33.38 3.23 10.36
C LEU A 188 34.36 4.33 9.89
N PRO A 189 34.08 4.95 8.73
CA PRO A 189 34.93 6.03 8.23
C PRO A 189 34.82 7.26 9.13
N HIS A 190 35.93 7.98 9.31
CA HIS A 190 36.00 9.27 10.01
C HIS A 190 35.99 10.47 9.04
N ARG A 191 35.98 10.18 7.72
CA ARG A 191 35.91 11.17 6.64
C ARG A 191 34.78 10.84 5.66
N PRO A 192 34.24 11.83 4.95
CA PRO A 192 33.19 11.58 3.96
C PRO A 192 33.66 10.61 2.86
N MET A 193 32.81 9.64 2.53
CA MET A 193 32.97 8.79 1.35
C MET A 193 32.87 9.64 0.08
N ARG A 194 33.72 9.38 -0.91
CA ARG A 194 33.75 10.11 -2.18
C ARG A 194 33.84 9.15 -3.36
N TYR A 195 33.27 9.55 -4.47
CA TYR A 195 33.56 8.95 -5.76
C TYR A 195 34.97 9.31 -6.21
N ASP A 196 35.61 8.39 -6.94
CA ASP A 196 36.83 8.70 -7.69
C ASP A 196 36.63 9.84 -8.71
N ALA A 197 37.72 10.27 -9.35
CA ALA A 197 37.65 11.36 -10.33
C ALA A 197 36.73 11.02 -11.52
N GLU A 198 36.81 9.81 -12.06
CA GLU A 198 36.06 9.39 -13.23
C GLU A 198 34.55 9.33 -12.95
N LEU A 199 34.18 8.75 -11.81
CA LEU A 199 32.80 8.65 -11.36
C LEU A 199 32.19 10.01 -11.02
N ARG A 200 32.97 10.93 -10.44
CA ARG A 200 32.51 12.32 -10.23
C ARG A 200 32.22 13.02 -11.54
N ASP A 201 33.12 12.89 -12.51
CA ASP A 201 32.93 13.48 -13.83
C ASP A 201 31.73 12.88 -14.56
N ARG A 202 31.56 11.54 -14.47
CA ARG A 202 30.39 10.84 -15.00
C ARG A 202 29.09 11.34 -14.36
N ALA A 203 29.01 11.35 -13.03
CA ALA A 203 27.83 11.81 -12.30
C ALA A 203 27.48 13.27 -12.65
N ARG A 204 28.49 14.14 -12.82
CA ARG A 204 28.30 15.53 -13.25
C ARG A 204 27.76 15.62 -14.67
N ARG A 205 28.30 14.85 -15.62
CA ARG A 205 27.81 14.83 -17.01
C ARG A 205 26.35 14.38 -17.07
N GLU A 206 26.00 13.30 -16.37
CA GLU A 206 24.64 12.78 -16.32
C GLU A 206 23.66 13.76 -15.66
N ALA A 207 24.07 14.41 -14.56
CA ALA A 207 23.26 15.43 -13.90
C ALA A 207 22.98 16.62 -14.82
N LEU A 208 23.97 17.06 -15.61
CA LEU A 208 23.81 18.12 -16.60
C LEU A 208 22.90 17.70 -17.76
N ALA A 209 23.01 16.45 -18.24
CA ALA A 209 22.13 15.92 -19.27
C ALA A 209 20.66 15.93 -18.82
N ARG A 210 20.38 15.41 -17.61
CA ARG A 210 19.03 15.46 -17.00
C ARG A 210 18.52 16.89 -16.84
N ALA A 211 19.34 17.80 -16.32
CA ALA A 211 18.94 19.20 -16.13
C ALA A 211 18.64 19.94 -17.45
N ARG A 212 19.21 19.50 -18.57
CA ARG A 212 18.95 20.04 -19.91
C ARG A 212 17.75 19.40 -20.61
N GLY A 213 17.11 18.40 -19.99
CA GLY A 213 16.04 17.65 -20.62
C GLY A 213 16.51 16.62 -21.65
N HIS A 214 17.83 16.37 -21.76
CA HIS A 214 18.38 15.25 -22.53
C HIS A 214 18.30 13.93 -21.73
N GLY A 215 17.25 13.79 -20.92
CA GLY A 215 17.00 12.57 -20.17
C GLY A 215 16.84 11.42 -21.16
N ASP A 216 17.51 10.30 -20.86
CA ASP A 216 17.64 9.09 -21.66
C ASP A 216 16.84 9.09 -22.99
N GLU A 217 17.40 9.69 -24.03
CA GLU A 217 16.87 9.62 -25.41
C GLU A 217 16.88 8.17 -25.97
N GLY A 218 17.26 7.17 -25.16
CA GLY A 218 17.27 5.75 -25.51
C GLY A 218 17.22 4.73 -24.36
N GLY A 219 16.76 5.07 -23.14
CA GLY A 219 16.90 4.16 -21.99
C GLY A 219 15.85 4.33 -20.88
N ASP A 220 15.08 3.28 -20.65
CA ASP A 220 14.27 3.00 -19.44
C ASP A 220 13.61 4.19 -18.71
N ASN A 221 12.44 4.62 -19.23
CA ASN A 221 11.53 5.56 -18.56
C ASN A 221 10.82 4.95 -17.33
N ASP A 222 11.33 3.86 -16.75
CA ASP A 222 10.77 3.32 -15.51
C ASP A 222 10.82 4.40 -14.40
N PRO A 223 9.66 4.82 -13.87
CA PRO A 223 9.58 5.78 -12.79
C PRO A 223 10.41 5.37 -11.56
N MET A 224 10.70 4.07 -11.38
CA MET A 224 11.54 3.55 -10.30
C MET A 224 12.97 4.10 -10.32
N ASN A 225 13.46 4.52 -11.49
CA ASN A 225 14.85 4.99 -11.65
C ASN A 225 15.07 6.45 -11.20
N ALA A 226 14.02 7.19 -10.82
CA ALA A 226 14.10 8.62 -10.51
C ALA A 226 15.13 9.02 -9.42
N HIS A 227 15.39 8.12 -8.46
CA HIS A 227 16.36 8.34 -7.38
C HIS A 227 17.54 7.37 -7.39
N ARG A 228 17.66 6.57 -8.46
CA ARG A 228 18.70 5.54 -8.61
C ARG A 228 20.11 6.09 -8.43
N PRO A 229 20.54 7.23 -9.02
CA PRO A 229 21.91 7.72 -8.84
C PRO A 229 22.31 7.96 -7.38
N ALA A 230 21.38 8.46 -6.56
CA ALA A 230 21.64 8.71 -5.15
C ALA A 230 21.57 7.42 -4.31
N LEU A 231 20.73 6.45 -4.68
CA LEU A 231 20.73 5.12 -4.07
C LEU A 231 22.02 4.36 -4.40
N VAL A 232 22.46 4.36 -5.66
CA VAL A 232 23.72 3.75 -6.11
C VAL A 232 24.89 4.29 -5.30
N ALA A 233 24.99 5.61 -5.16
CA ALA A 233 26.07 6.24 -4.40
C ALA A 233 26.10 5.77 -2.94
N ARG A 234 24.93 5.68 -2.30
CA ARG A 234 24.82 5.25 -0.91
C ARG A 234 25.10 3.75 -0.75
N CYS A 235 24.55 2.90 -1.63
CA CYS A 235 24.78 1.46 -1.62
C CYS A 235 26.25 1.13 -1.88
N ALA A 236 26.87 1.75 -2.89
CA ALA A 236 28.28 1.56 -3.19
C ALA A 236 29.18 1.99 -2.02
N ALA A 237 28.89 3.15 -1.40
CA ALA A 237 29.61 3.59 -0.21
C ALA A 237 29.46 2.62 0.97
N LEU A 238 28.25 2.09 1.22
CA LEU A 238 28.03 1.08 2.27
C LEU A 238 28.80 -0.22 1.98
N LEU A 239 28.83 -0.68 0.73
CA LEU A 239 29.61 -1.86 0.32
C LEU A 239 31.11 -1.63 0.52
N VAL A 240 31.63 -0.43 0.21
CA VAL A 240 33.02 -0.10 0.50
C VAL A 240 33.31 -0.16 1.99
N ILE A 241 32.46 0.45 2.83
CA ILE A 241 32.61 0.45 4.29
C ILE A 241 32.60 -0.99 4.84
N LEU A 242 31.76 -1.87 4.27
CA LEU A 242 31.62 -3.25 4.71
C LEU A 242 32.79 -4.14 4.28
N CYS A 243 33.27 -3.98 3.05
CA CYS A 243 34.18 -4.93 2.41
C CYS A 243 35.65 -4.47 2.39
N ASP A 244 35.92 -3.17 2.54
CA ASP A 244 37.27 -2.61 2.51
C ASP A 244 37.42 -1.49 3.57
N PRO A 245 37.48 -1.85 4.87
CA PRO A 245 37.52 -0.88 5.96
C PRO A 245 38.72 0.06 5.85
N GLY A 246 38.46 1.36 5.97
CA GLY A 246 39.47 2.43 5.84
C GLY A 246 39.57 3.04 4.45
N ARG A 247 39.05 2.39 3.40
CA ARG A 247 38.92 3.02 2.08
C ARG A 247 37.79 4.07 2.11
N THR A 248 38.11 5.28 1.66
CA THR A 248 37.14 6.40 1.59
C THR A 248 36.73 6.76 0.16
N GLU A 249 37.24 6.03 -0.83
CA GLU A 249 37.00 6.27 -2.25
C GLU A 249 36.24 5.09 -2.88
N VAL A 250 35.13 5.41 -3.53
CA VAL A 250 34.25 4.49 -4.25
C VAL A 250 34.66 4.47 -5.71
N HIS A 251 34.83 3.28 -6.26
CA HIS A 251 35.27 3.03 -7.62
C HIS A 251 34.18 2.39 -8.48
N ALA A 252 34.43 2.27 -9.78
CA ALA A 252 33.47 1.73 -10.74
C ALA A 252 32.97 0.31 -10.40
N ALA A 253 33.83 -0.55 -9.85
CA ALA A 253 33.45 -1.91 -9.43
C ALA A 253 32.46 -1.90 -8.25
N ASP A 254 32.62 -0.98 -7.30
CA ASP A 254 31.71 -0.82 -6.16
C ASP A 254 30.33 -0.34 -6.63
N VAL A 255 30.32 0.55 -7.62
CA VAL A 255 29.09 1.00 -8.28
C VAL A 255 28.41 -0.18 -9.00
N ALA A 256 29.16 -1.01 -9.73
CA ALA A 256 28.58 -2.17 -10.42
C ALA A 256 27.90 -3.15 -9.45
N LEU A 257 28.49 -3.38 -8.27
CA LEU A 257 27.87 -4.21 -7.22
C LEU A 257 26.61 -3.55 -6.65
N ALA A 258 26.65 -2.23 -6.40
CA ALA A 258 25.48 -1.49 -5.94
C ALA A 258 24.32 -1.55 -6.95
N GLU A 259 24.62 -1.47 -8.25
CA GLU A 259 23.60 -1.58 -9.31
C GLU A 259 22.94 -2.96 -9.31
N MET A 260 23.70 -4.04 -9.10
CA MET A 260 23.13 -5.40 -8.99
C MET A 260 22.11 -5.51 -7.84
N LEU A 261 22.38 -4.86 -6.71
CA LEU A 261 21.44 -4.79 -5.58
C LEU A 261 20.18 -4.01 -5.96
N LEU A 262 20.33 -2.86 -6.63
CA LEU A 262 19.20 -2.03 -7.02
C LEU A 262 18.35 -2.65 -8.13
N ASP A 263 18.94 -3.41 -9.05
CA ASP A 263 18.22 -4.18 -10.05
C ASP A 263 17.37 -5.27 -9.38
N THR A 264 17.89 -5.89 -8.31
CA THR A 264 17.13 -6.87 -7.51
C THR A 264 16.01 -6.19 -6.74
N SER A 265 16.25 -5.01 -6.19
CA SER A 265 15.23 -4.17 -5.56
C SER A 265 14.11 -3.79 -6.53
N ALA A 266 14.45 -3.38 -7.75
CA ALA A 266 13.48 -3.03 -8.79
C ALA A 266 12.64 -4.24 -9.21
N ARG A 267 13.25 -5.42 -9.39
CA ARG A 267 12.52 -6.68 -9.65
C ARG A 267 11.52 -7.01 -8.54
N LEU A 268 11.92 -6.83 -7.28
CA LEU A 268 11.04 -7.10 -6.14
C LEU A 268 9.85 -6.12 -6.07
N HIS A 269 10.07 -4.86 -6.45
CA HIS A 269 8.98 -3.90 -6.64
C HIS A 269 8.03 -4.33 -7.76
N ALA A 270 8.56 -4.76 -8.92
CA ALA A 270 7.76 -5.24 -10.04
C ALA A 270 6.89 -6.44 -9.65
N VAL A 271 7.40 -7.39 -8.87
CA VAL A 271 6.64 -8.52 -8.32
C VAL A 271 5.45 -8.05 -7.48
N ALA A 272 5.62 -7.00 -6.66
CA ALA A 272 4.50 -6.44 -5.90
C ALA A 272 3.44 -5.79 -6.81
N MET A 273 3.85 -5.15 -7.91
CA MET A 273 2.91 -4.58 -8.88
C MET A 273 2.16 -5.66 -9.67
N GLU A 274 2.83 -6.74 -10.05
CA GLU A 274 2.20 -7.90 -10.68
C GLU A 274 1.19 -8.56 -9.74
N TRP A 275 1.56 -8.78 -8.49
CA TRP A 275 0.65 -9.27 -7.45
C TRP A 275 -0.62 -8.42 -7.33
N ARG A 276 -0.48 -7.08 -7.40
CA ARG A 276 -1.63 -6.16 -7.39
C ARG A 276 -2.54 -6.37 -8.59
N ARG A 277 -1.97 -6.44 -9.79
CA ARG A 277 -2.72 -6.65 -11.04
C ARG A 277 -3.51 -7.95 -11.00
N GLU A 278 -2.89 -9.03 -10.53
CA GLU A 278 -3.54 -10.34 -10.36
C GLU A 278 -4.69 -10.31 -9.34
N ARG A 279 -4.53 -9.56 -8.23
CA ARG A 279 -5.58 -9.40 -7.23
C ARG A 279 -6.78 -8.63 -7.78
N GLU A 280 -6.52 -7.53 -8.48
CA GLU A 280 -7.56 -6.71 -9.08
C GLU A 280 -8.32 -7.46 -10.19
N THR A 281 -7.63 -8.26 -11.02
CA THR A 281 -8.30 -9.09 -12.02
C THR A 281 -9.17 -10.15 -11.37
N ALA A 282 -8.66 -10.87 -10.36
CA ALA A 282 -9.42 -11.87 -9.62
C ALA A 282 -10.66 -11.27 -8.91
N GLU A 283 -10.54 -10.08 -8.33
CA GLU A 283 -11.69 -9.38 -7.72
C GLU A 283 -12.72 -8.95 -8.76
N ARG A 284 -12.29 -8.38 -9.89
CA ARG A 284 -13.18 -8.00 -11.00
C ARG A 284 -13.94 -9.22 -11.55
N GLU A 285 -13.27 -10.35 -11.70
CA GLU A 285 -13.90 -11.61 -12.11
C GLU A 285 -14.94 -12.09 -11.09
N ARG A 286 -14.61 -12.07 -9.79
CA ARG A 286 -15.56 -12.44 -8.73
C ARG A 286 -16.79 -11.54 -8.72
N GLN A 287 -16.61 -10.22 -8.89
CA GLN A 287 -17.71 -9.26 -8.97
C GLN A 287 -18.59 -9.49 -10.20
N LEU A 288 -17.99 -9.78 -11.37
CA LEU A 288 -18.74 -10.10 -12.58
C LEU A 288 -19.56 -11.39 -12.41
N GLN A 289 -18.94 -12.44 -11.86
CA GLN A 289 -19.62 -13.71 -11.57
C GLN A 289 -20.78 -13.52 -10.57
N GLY A 290 -20.59 -12.67 -9.55
CA GLY A 290 -21.65 -12.28 -8.62
C GLY A 290 -22.84 -11.65 -9.33
N ARG A 291 -22.59 -10.66 -10.20
CA ARG A 291 -23.64 -10.00 -11.00
C ARG A 291 -24.37 -10.95 -11.94
N ILE A 292 -23.65 -11.85 -12.62
CA ILE A 292 -24.26 -12.85 -13.50
C ILE A 292 -25.21 -13.76 -12.69
N ARG A 293 -24.76 -14.26 -11.54
CA ARG A 293 -25.60 -15.09 -10.65
C ARG A 293 -26.87 -14.36 -10.19
N GLU A 294 -26.75 -13.09 -9.84
CA GLU A 294 -27.89 -12.25 -9.44
C GLU A 294 -28.89 -12.06 -10.58
N HIS A 295 -28.42 -11.75 -11.80
CA HIS A 295 -29.27 -11.63 -12.97
C HIS A 295 -29.97 -12.94 -13.33
N VAL A 296 -29.27 -14.08 -13.28
CA VAL A 296 -29.86 -15.41 -13.51
C VAL A 296 -30.91 -15.71 -12.44
N ALA A 297 -30.63 -15.47 -11.16
CA ALA A 297 -31.60 -15.68 -10.08
C ALA A 297 -32.85 -14.81 -10.26
N THR A 298 -32.69 -13.56 -10.68
CA THR A 298 -33.80 -12.65 -10.97
C THR A 298 -34.63 -13.14 -12.17
N ALA A 299 -33.98 -13.56 -13.25
CA ALA A 299 -34.67 -14.08 -14.43
C ALA A 299 -35.46 -15.35 -14.10
N VAL A 300 -34.87 -16.30 -13.36
CA VAL A 300 -35.56 -17.53 -12.91
C VAL A 300 -36.74 -17.19 -12.01
N ALA A 301 -36.60 -16.23 -11.09
CA ALA A 301 -37.70 -15.82 -10.21
C ALA A 301 -38.86 -15.16 -10.98
N LEU A 302 -38.57 -14.39 -12.03
CA LEU A 302 -39.58 -13.80 -12.91
C LEU A 302 -40.30 -14.87 -13.74
N ASP A 303 -39.54 -15.82 -14.29
CA ASP A 303 -40.07 -16.94 -15.08
C ASP A 303 -41.00 -17.83 -14.25
N GLN A 304 -40.55 -18.24 -13.06
CA GLN A 304 -41.37 -19.01 -12.11
C GLN A 304 -42.66 -18.28 -11.73
N ARG A 305 -42.59 -16.96 -11.51
CA ARG A 305 -43.77 -16.14 -11.22
C ARG A 305 -44.72 -16.08 -12.41
N GLY A 306 -44.21 -16.07 -13.64
CA GLY A 306 -45.01 -16.15 -14.87
C GLY A 306 -45.71 -17.51 -15.02
N ASP A 307 -44.99 -18.60 -14.78
CA ASP A 307 -45.51 -19.97 -14.82
C ASP A 307 -46.61 -20.18 -13.77
N ASP A 308 -46.38 -19.73 -12.53
CA ASP A 308 -47.36 -19.83 -11.46
C ASP A 308 -48.60 -18.98 -11.75
N MET A 309 -48.43 -17.79 -12.34
CA MET A 309 -49.56 -16.94 -12.75
C MET A 309 -50.39 -17.62 -13.85
N THR A 310 -49.75 -18.25 -14.84
CA THR A 310 -50.43 -19.00 -15.91
C THR A 310 -51.21 -20.18 -15.32
N ARG A 311 -50.57 -20.98 -14.45
CA ARG A 311 -51.21 -22.12 -13.77
C ARG A 311 -52.42 -21.71 -12.93
N LEU A 312 -52.33 -20.58 -12.23
CA LEU A 312 -53.46 -20.04 -11.47
C LEU A 312 -54.56 -19.55 -12.42
N GLY A 313 -54.22 -18.93 -13.55
CA GLY A 313 -55.15 -18.54 -14.60
C GLY A 313 -55.96 -19.73 -15.13
N ASP A 314 -55.29 -20.82 -15.50
CA ASP A 314 -55.94 -22.04 -15.98
C ASP A 314 -56.90 -22.63 -14.93
N ARG A 315 -56.50 -22.61 -13.65
CA ARG A 315 -57.38 -23.05 -12.55
C ARG A 315 -58.59 -22.14 -12.39
N ILE A 316 -58.44 -20.83 -12.52
CA ILE A 316 -59.55 -19.88 -12.44
C ILE A 316 -60.57 -20.19 -13.54
N VAL A 317 -60.09 -20.38 -14.77
CA VAL A 317 -60.91 -20.78 -15.92
C VAL A 317 -61.65 -22.10 -15.63
N ALA A 318 -60.93 -23.13 -15.21
CA ALA A 318 -61.53 -24.43 -14.90
C ALA A 318 -62.62 -24.34 -13.82
N TYR A 319 -62.39 -23.56 -12.76
CA TYR A 319 -63.41 -23.39 -11.70
C TYR A 319 -64.63 -22.60 -12.16
N VAL A 320 -64.48 -21.63 -13.07
CA VAL A 320 -65.61 -20.91 -13.65
C VAL A 320 -66.43 -21.85 -14.54
N ASP A 321 -65.75 -22.67 -15.35
CA ASP A 321 -66.40 -23.64 -16.25
C ASP A 321 -67.14 -24.73 -15.43
N ASP A 322 -66.51 -25.30 -14.40
CA ASP A 322 -67.12 -26.28 -13.47
C ASP A 322 -68.34 -25.71 -12.73
N ALA A 323 -68.36 -24.40 -12.47
CA ALA A 323 -69.48 -23.70 -11.83
C ALA A 323 -70.63 -23.35 -12.79
N GLY A 324 -70.58 -23.82 -14.05
CA GLY A 324 -71.60 -23.53 -15.06
C GLY A 324 -71.44 -22.16 -15.73
N GLY A 325 -70.21 -21.61 -15.75
CA GLY A 325 -69.85 -20.41 -16.51
C GLY A 325 -69.97 -19.09 -15.75
N SER A 326 -70.34 -19.09 -14.46
CA SER A 326 -70.41 -17.88 -13.64
C SER A 326 -70.15 -18.18 -12.16
N VAL A 327 -69.27 -17.44 -11.52
CA VAL A 327 -68.94 -17.60 -10.10
C VAL A 327 -68.71 -16.25 -9.41
N GLU A 328 -69.04 -16.14 -8.12
CA GLU A 328 -68.61 -15.00 -7.31
C GLU A 328 -67.09 -15.07 -7.07
N TRP A 329 -66.35 -14.04 -7.44
CA TRP A 329 -64.91 -13.95 -7.20
C TRP A 329 -64.60 -13.50 -5.77
N ALA A 330 -65.24 -12.41 -5.34
CA ALA A 330 -65.04 -11.80 -4.03
C ALA A 330 -66.16 -12.20 -3.04
N GLY A 331 -65.92 -12.03 -1.73
CA GLY A 331 -66.88 -12.37 -0.68
C GLY A 331 -66.40 -13.46 0.27
N LYS A 332 -67.20 -13.79 1.31
CA LYS A 332 -66.85 -14.83 2.29
C LYS A 332 -66.81 -16.24 1.67
N SER A 333 -67.69 -16.50 0.70
CA SER A 333 -67.78 -17.74 -0.08
C SER A 333 -67.22 -17.64 -1.50
N GLY A 334 -66.67 -16.48 -1.88
CA GLY A 334 -66.17 -16.25 -3.24
C GLY A 334 -64.96 -17.12 -3.58
N LEU A 335 -64.80 -17.43 -4.87
CA LEU A 335 -63.78 -18.32 -5.42
C LEU A 335 -62.37 -17.96 -4.93
N ARG A 336 -62.05 -16.67 -4.84
CA ARG A 336 -60.78 -16.13 -4.36
C ARG A 336 -60.40 -16.62 -2.96
N ARG A 337 -61.37 -16.71 -2.03
CA ARG A 337 -61.10 -17.17 -0.65
C ARG A 337 -61.29 -18.68 -0.49
N ALA A 338 -62.21 -19.25 -1.26
CA ALA A 338 -62.57 -20.66 -1.16
C ALA A 338 -61.54 -21.61 -1.79
N LYS A 339 -60.88 -21.20 -2.88
CA LYS A 339 -59.99 -22.10 -3.66
C LYS A 339 -58.52 -21.67 -3.69
N PHE A 340 -58.20 -20.44 -3.28
CA PHE A 340 -56.84 -19.92 -3.23
C PHE A 340 -56.43 -19.59 -1.80
N ASN A 341 -55.26 -20.11 -1.40
CA ASN A 341 -54.66 -19.85 -0.09
C ASN A 341 -54.22 -18.38 0.01
N ASN A 342 -53.77 -17.93 1.19
CA ASN A 342 -53.43 -16.53 1.36
C ASN A 342 -52.22 -16.05 0.53
N ALA A 343 -51.29 -16.95 0.20
CA ALA A 343 -50.09 -16.64 -0.58
C ALA A 343 -50.40 -16.47 -2.08
N ASP A 344 -51.29 -17.28 -2.63
CA ASP A 344 -51.62 -17.30 -4.06
C ASP A 344 -52.60 -16.20 -4.47
N ARG A 345 -53.37 -15.65 -3.53
CA ARG A 345 -54.47 -14.70 -3.81
C ARG A 345 -54.04 -13.49 -4.62
N THR A 346 -52.89 -12.89 -4.31
CA THR A 346 -52.38 -11.71 -5.03
C THR A 346 -52.00 -12.06 -6.47
N LEU A 347 -51.40 -13.24 -6.69
CA LEU A 347 -51.03 -13.71 -8.02
C LEU A 347 -52.26 -14.17 -8.82
N ALA A 348 -53.25 -14.77 -8.16
CA ALA A 348 -54.54 -15.14 -8.73
C ALA A 348 -55.37 -13.90 -9.13
N ASP A 349 -55.35 -12.82 -8.35
CA ASP A 349 -55.98 -11.54 -8.73
C ASP A 349 -55.32 -10.94 -9.98
N ALA A 350 -53.99 -11.03 -10.09
CA ALA A 350 -53.26 -10.60 -11.28
C ALA A 350 -53.57 -11.47 -12.51
N ALA A 351 -53.59 -12.80 -12.33
CA ALA A 351 -53.99 -13.73 -13.39
C ALA A 351 -55.42 -13.47 -13.87
N LEU A 352 -56.37 -13.24 -12.94
CA LEU A 352 -57.74 -12.88 -13.29
C LEU A 352 -57.79 -11.58 -14.09
N ALA A 353 -57.04 -10.56 -13.70
CA ALA A 353 -57.00 -9.29 -14.43
C ALA A 353 -56.62 -9.51 -15.90
N THR A 354 -55.59 -10.30 -16.17
CA THR A 354 -55.19 -10.70 -17.53
C THR A 354 -56.30 -11.45 -18.28
N LEU A 355 -56.98 -12.38 -17.61
CA LEU A 355 -58.08 -13.16 -18.19
C LEU A 355 -59.35 -12.35 -18.46
N THR A 356 -59.49 -11.17 -17.86
CA THR A 356 -60.66 -10.27 -18.01
C THR A 356 -60.41 -9.07 -18.92
N ASN A 357 -59.24 -8.98 -19.56
CA ASN A 357 -58.93 -7.95 -20.55
C ASN A 357 -59.87 -8.02 -21.78
N GLU A 358 -59.78 -7.02 -22.67
CA GLU A 358 -60.68 -6.86 -23.83
C GLU A 358 -60.77 -8.09 -24.75
N ASP A 359 -59.76 -8.97 -24.76
CA ASP A 359 -59.72 -10.22 -25.54
C ASP A 359 -59.71 -11.51 -24.68
N GLY A 360 -59.86 -11.37 -23.35
CA GLY A 360 -59.77 -12.48 -22.42
C GLY A 360 -61.00 -13.42 -22.42
N PRO A 361 -60.85 -14.69 -21.99
CA PRO A 361 -61.95 -15.66 -21.98
C PRO A 361 -63.01 -15.38 -20.89
N LEU A 362 -62.73 -14.45 -19.98
CA LEU A 362 -63.61 -14.11 -18.86
C LEU A 362 -64.06 -12.65 -18.93
N VAL A 363 -65.19 -12.36 -18.30
CA VAL A 363 -65.72 -11.00 -18.10
C VAL A 363 -65.99 -10.81 -16.63
N ARG A 364 -65.63 -9.65 -16.10
CA ARG A 364 -65.90 -9.28 -14.72
C ARG A 364 -67.18 -8.46 -14.64
N ASP A 365 -68.13 -8.93 -13.84
CA ASP A 365 -69.42 -8.26 -13.59
C ASP A 365 -69.56 -8.02 -12.08
N GLY A 366 -69.12 -6.84 -11.63
CA GLY A 366 -69.04 -6.49 -10.21
C GLY A 366 -68.15 -7.45 -9.42
N ASN A 367 -68.76 -8.19 -8.49
CA ASN A 367 -68.09 -9.21 -7.66
C ASN A 367 -68.07 -10.60 -8.30
N ALA A 368 -68.71 -10.80 -9.45
CA ALA A 368 -68.74 -12.05 -10.17
C ALA A 368 -67.79 -12.04 -11.37
N VAL A 369 -67.36 -13.24 -11.77
CA VAL A 369 -66.59 -13.50 -12.98
C VAL A 369 -67.35 -14.54 -13.78
N ARG A 370 -67.53 -14.28 -15.08
CA ARG A 370 -68.28 -15.14 -15.98
C ARG A 370 -67.49 -15.47 -17.23
N ARG A 371 -67.80 -16.60 -17.86
CA ARG A 371 -67.28 -16.94 -19.17
C ARG A 371 -67.77 -15.94 -20.20
N ARG A 372 -66.87 -15.47 -21.05
CA ARG A 372 -67.24 -14.67 -22.21
C ARG A 372 -67.94 -15.59 -23.22
N VAL A 373 -69.20 -15.28 -23.52
CA VAL A 373 -69.95 -15.96 -24.58
C VAL A 373 -69.56 -15.28 -25.89
N SER A 374 -69.06 -16.07 -26.85
CA SER A 374 -68.73 -15.61 -28.20
C SER A 374 -69.94 -15.11 -28.95
#